data_AF-M1UWN1-F1
#
_entry.id   AF-M1UWN1-F1
#
_cell.length_a   1.000
_cell.length_b   1.000
_cell.length_c   1.000
_cell.angle_alpha   90.00
_cell.angle_beta   90.00
_cell.angle_gamma   90.00
#
_symmetry.space_group_name_H-M   'P 1'
#
loop_
_entity.id
_entity.type
_entity.pdbx_description
1 polymer ?
#
loop_
_entity_poly.entity_id
_entity_poly.type
_entity_poly.pdbx_seq_one_letter_code
_entity_poly.pdbx_strand_id
1 'polypeptide(L)'
;MVLFEIEYRVRLPREEMWSLREDPEFLRWQYEHSSDMSNLEIVEKNVDAADPDRITVTWRITPSVPLPQFVLAYVGEGAGIYIEDVHEYRLSKPYYINFRSHPNMFQEYTETRGECEFVDEPADSADAQAGTRVCIRGEVIVNVPLVGPYVENFVVNNLRNFYTGFPDLVHSYVAAKNGRLNPDDSQMWLNPESSVHVQPNTAEANEASAIHGAGADVAPALAALQRSLPPSVDASLASVPVASGAPEAIPESIQAPRRSWWPWQ
;
A
#
# COMPACT_ATOMS: atom_id res chain seq x y z
N MET A 1 6.23 -15.92 -3.78
CA MET A 1 5.00 -15.33 -4.33
C MET A 1 3.83 -15.77 -3.47
N VAL A 2 2.94 -14.86 -3.11
CA VAL A 2 1.72 -15.13 -2.34
C VAL A 2 0.50 -14.57 -3.07
N LEU A 3 -0.55 -15.38 -3.19
CA LEU A 3 -1.85 -14.96 -3.72
C LEU A 3 -2.73 -14.46 -2.58
N PHE A 4 -3.49 -13.40 -2.84
CA PHE A 4 -4.47 -12.87 -1.90
C PHE A 4 -5.81 -12.62 -2.58
N GLU A 5 -6.86 -12.82 -1.80
CA GLU A 5 -8.22 -12.40 -2.11
C GLU A 5 -8.81 -11.71 -0.87
N ILE A 6 -9.30 -10.49 -1.07
CA ILE A 6 -9.88 -9.64 -0.04
C ILE A 6 -11.27 -9.28 -0.51
N GLU A 7 -12.26 -9.56 0.33
CA GLU A 7 -13.63 -9.12 0.12
C GLU A 7 -14.07 -8.24 1.29
N TYR A 8 -14.68 -7.10 0.98
CA TYR A 8 -15.35 -6.27 1.97
C TYR A 8 -16.64 -5.69 1.38
N ARG A 9 -17.53 -5.26 2.27
CA ARG A 9 -18.86 -4.73 1.93
C ARG A 9 -19.00 -3.34 2.50
N VAL A 10 -19.59 -2.44 1.72
CA VAL A 10 -19.92 -1.07 2.14
C VAL A 10 -21.38 -0.83 1.83
N ARG A 11 -22.14 -0.30 2.79
CA ARG A 11 -23.55 0.09 2.56
C ARG A 11 -23.63 1.44 1.86
N LEU A 12 -23.12 1.48 0.64
CA LEU A 12 -23.11 2.63 -0.25
C LEU A 12 -23.38 2.11 -1.67
N PRO A 13 -24.21 2.78 -2.49
CA PRO A 13 -24.40 2.39 -3.88
C PRO A 13 -23.08 2.36 -4.64
N ARG A 14 -22.94 1.44 -5.60
CA ARG A 14 -21.69 1.23 -6.35
C ARG A 14 -21.19 2.47 -7.06
N GLU A 15 -22.09 3.27 -7.62
CA GLU A 15 -21.77 4.56 -8.25
C GLU A 15 -21.14 5.53 -7.25
N GLU A 16 -21.74 5.66 -6.07
CA GLU A 16 -21.23 6.51 -5.01
C GLU A 16 -19.88 6.00 -4.49
N MET A 17 -19.76 4.69 -4.24
CA MET A 17 -18.51 4.05 -3.83
C MET A 17 -17.39 4.25 -4.86
N TRP A 18 -17.71 4.12 -6.15
CA TRP A 18 -16.77 4.37 -7.23
C TRP A 18 -16.31 5.83 -7.27
N SER A 19 -17.23 6.77 -7.07
CA SER A 19 -16.94 8.20 -7.11
C SER A 19 -15.98 8.63 -6.00
N LEU A 20 -15.97 7.94 -4.86
CA LEU A 20 -15.06 8.24 -3.74
C LEU A 20 -13.59 8.13 -4.13
N ARG A 21 -13.23 7.27 -5.09
CA ARG A 21 -11.84 7.12 -5.56
C ARG A 21 -11.27 8.38 -6.19
N GLU A 22 -12.14 9.23 -6.73
CA GLU A 22 -11.76 10.49 -7.37
C GLU A 22 -12.12 11.71 -6.51
N ASP A 23 -12.75 11.51 -5.35
CA ASP A 23 -13.15 12.59 -4.43
C ASP A 23 -11.94 13.06 -3.59
N PRO A 24 -11.39 14.26 -3.83
CA PRO A 24 -10.21 14.74 -3.11
C PRO A 24 -10.43 14.88 -1.60
N GLU A 25 -11.67 15.15 -1.16
CA GLU A 25 -11.98 15.24 0.27
C GLU A 25 -11.92 13.88 0.93
N PHE A 26 -12.43 12.83 0.27
CA PHE A 26 -12.34 11.46 0.74
C PHE A 26 -10.88 10.97 0.76
N LEU A 27 -10.11 11.23 -0.29
CA LEU A 27 -8.70 10.82 -0.36
C LEU A 27 -7.88 11.47 0.77
N ARG A 28 -8.13 12.76 1.06
CA ARG A 28 -7.51 13.44 2.21
C ARG A 28 -7.99 12.83 3.54
N TRP A 29 -9.28 12.52 3.67
CA TRP A 29 -9.83 11.88 4.86
C TRP A 29 -9.19 10.51 5.11
N GLN A 30 -9.12 9.68 4.07
CA GLN A 30 -8.47 8.38 4.09
C GLN A 30 -7.03 8.50 4.56
N TYR A 31 -6.30 9.49 4.03
CA TYR A 31 -4.94 9.81 4.46
C TYR A 31 -4.87 10.16 5.95
N GLU A 32 -5.67 11.12 6.43
CA GLU A 32 -5.63 11.59 7.82
C GLU A 32 -5.99 10.50 8.85
N HIS A 33 -6.81 9.51 8.43
CA HIS A 33 -7.29 8.43 9.28
C HIS A 33 -6.59 7.09 9.03
N SER A 34 -5.66 7.03 8.07
CA SER A 34 -4.75 5.90 7.88
C SER A 34 -3.42 6.20 8.59
N SER A 35 -3.05 5.42 9.60
CA SER A 35 -1.85 5.69 10.42
C SER A 35 -0.53 5.60 9.63
N ASP A 36 -0.54 4.93 8.48
CA ASP A 36 0.68 4.41 7.85
C ASP A 36 1.09 5.16 6.57
N MET A 37 0.32 6.17 6.14
CA MET A 37 0.60 6.98 4.96
C MET A 37 0.99 8.41 5.38
N SER A 38 2.11 8.93 4.87
CA SER A 38 2.58 10.31 5.14
C SER A 38 2.35 11.29 3.99
N ASN A 39 2.13 10.78 2.77
CA ASN A 39 1.70 11.59 1.64
C ASN A 39 1.05 10.70 0.55
N LEU A 40 -0.07 11.13 -0.02
CA LEU A 40 -0.73 10.51 -1.17
C LEU A 40 -0.87 11.58 -2.27
N GLU A 41 -0.17 11.40 -3.38
CA GLU A 41 -0.14 12.35 -4.50
C GLU A 41 -0.55 11.64 -5.79
N ILE A 42 -1.49 12.22 -6.55
CA ILE A 42 -1.70 11.80 -7.94
C ILE A 42 -0.55 12.40 -8.75
N VAL A 43 0.32 11.55 -9.28
CA VAL A 43 1.46 11.97 -10.11
C VAL A 43 1.00 12.21 -11.54
N GLU A 44 0.15 11.31 -12.04
CA GLU A 44 -0.25 11.30 -13.43
C GLU A 44 -1.64 10.69 -13.60
N LYS A 45 -2.47 11.31 -14.44
CA LYS A 45 -3.71 10.72 -14.96
C LYS A 45 -3.66 10.82 -16.48
N ASN A 46 -3.56 9.67 -17.13
CA ASN A 46 -3.40 9.57 -18.57
C ASN A 46 -4.60 8.84 -19.19
N VAL A 47 -5.08 9.37 -20.31
CA VAL A 47 -6.07 8.69 -21.18
C VAL A 47 -5.28 8.13 -22.35
N ASP A 48 -5.34 6.82 -22.55
CA ASP A 48 -4.55 6.16 -23.60
C ASP A 48 -4.96 6.72 -24.98
N ALA A 49 -4.00 7.31 -25.69
CA ALA A 49 -4.26 7.93 -26.99
C ALA A 49 -4.67 6.90 -28.06
N ALA A 50 -4.26 5.64 -27.91
CA ALA A 50 -4.64 4.55 -28.81
C ALA A 50 -5.97 3.91 -28.42
N ASP A 51 -6.36 3.99 -27.15
CA ASP A 51 -7.61 3.46 -26.61
C ASP A 51 -8.24 4.44 -25.62
N PRO A 52 -9.04 5.42 -26.09
CA PRO A 52 -9.62 6.45 -25.22
C PRO A 52 -10.55 5.92 -24.12
N ASP A 53 -10.96 4.66 -24.22
CA ASP A 53 -11.72 3.96 -23.18
C ASP A 53 -10.85 3.61 -21.97
N ARG A 54 -9.53 3.52 -22.13
CA ARG A 54 -8.57 3.11 -21.11
C ARG A 54 -7.95 4.32 -20.42
N ILE A 55 -8.08 4.34 -19.10
CA ILE A 55 -7.52 5.39 -18.23
C ILE A 55 -6.50 4.75 -17.30
N THR A 56 -5.33 5.37 -17.20
CA THR A 56 -4.27 5.02 -16.25
C THR A 56 -4.09 6.15 -15.26
N VAL A 57 -4.09 5.85 -13.97
CA VAL A 57 -3.82 6.79 -12.88
C VAL A 57 -2.64 6.27 -12.09
N THR A 58 -1.59 7.09 -11.97
CA THR A 58 -0.39 6.78 -11.18
C THR A 58 -0.42 7.60 -9.91
N TRP A 59 -0.44 6.89 -8.79
CA TRP A 59 -0.33 7.44 -7.46
C TRP A 59 1.09 7.28 -6.93
N ARG A 60 1.52 8.26 -6.14
CA ARG A 60 2.73 8.19 -5.33
C ARG A 60 2.32 8.22 -3.87
N ILE A 61 2.69 7.17 -3.15
CA ILE A 61 2.41 7.01 -1.73
C ILE A 61 3.73 7.03 -0.98
N THR A 62 3.93 8.01 -0.12
CA THR A 62 5.09 8.04 0.79
C THR A 62 4.68 7.40 2.10
N PRO A 63 5.23 6.23 2.48
CA PRO A 63 4.92 5.61 3.77
C PRO A 63 5.40 6.51 4.93
N SER A 64 4.66 6.53 6.05
CA SER A 64 5.07 7.25 7.27
C SER A 64 6.03 6.45 8.16
N VAL A 65 6.31 5.20 7.79
CA VAL A 65 7.07 4.26 8.59
C VAL A 65 8.57 4.59 8.55
N PRO A 66 9.25 4.71 9.71
CA PRO A 66 10.68 4.92 9.75
C PRO A 66 11.40 3.72 9.13
N LEU A 67 12.34 4.01 8.23
CA LEU A 67 13.10 2.97 7.56
C LEU A 67 14.19 2.42 8.47
N PRO A 68 14.47 1.11 8.40
CA PRO A 68 15.63 0.55 9.08
C PRO A 68 16.93 1.24 8.63
N GLN A 69 17.87 1.46 9.56
CA GLN A 69 19.14 2.13 9.26
C GLN A 69 19.94 1.50 8.11
N PHE A 70 19.87 0.17 7.95
CA PHE A 70 20.56 -0.51 6.85
C PHE A 70 19.96 -0.15 5.48
N VAL A 71 18.65 0.09 5.41
CA VAL A 71 18.00 0.56 4.17
C VAL A 71 18.47 1.98 3.90
N LEU A 72 18.42 2.87 4.92
CA LEU A 72 18.89 4.25 4.81
C LEU A 72 20.35 4.35 4.36
N ALA A 73 21.22 3.47 4.86
CA ALA A 73 22.62 3.40 4.45
C ALA A 73 22.80 2.98 2.97
N TYR A 74 21.89 2.15 2.44
CA TYR A 74 21.91 1.74 1.04
C TYR A 74 21.36 2.83 0.11
N VAL A 75 20.30 3.52 0.52
CA VAL A 75 19.58 4.48 -0.34
C VAL A 75 20.17 5.89 -0.27
N GLY A 76 20.95 6.17 0.77
CA GLY A 76 21.52 7.50 1.03
C GLY A 76 20.55 8.40 1.81
N GLU A 77 21.11 9.25 2.68
CA GLU A 77 20.32 10.26 3.39
C GLU A 77 19.69 11.22 2.38
N GLY A 78 18.36 11.21 2.29
CA GLY A 78 17.58 12.09 1.40
C GLY A 78 16.95 11.41 0.18
N ALA A 79 17.22 10.13 -0.08
CA ALA A 79 16.44 9.38 -1.06
C ALA A 79 15.03 9.12 -0.51
N GLY A 80 14.04 9.81 -1.07
CA GLY A 80 12.63 9.59 -0.71
C GLY A 80 12.19 8.20 -1.14
N ILE A 81 11.68 7.41 -0.20
CA ILE A 81 11.01 6.14 -0.50
C ILE A 81 9.55 6.44 -0.77
N TYR A 82 9.06 5.98 -1.90
CA TYR A 82 7.65 6.02 -2.23
C TYR A 82 7.23 4.74 -2.93
N ILE A 83 5.95 4.45 -2.88
CA ILE A 83 5.30 3.41 -3.65
C ILE A 83 4.64 4.10 -4.83
N GLU A 84 4.97 3.65 -6.03
CA GLU A 84 4.19 3.94 -7.22
C GLU A 84 3.08 2.91 -7.30
N ASP A 85 1.84 3.39 -7.35
CA ASP A 85 0.66 2.55 -7.49
C ASP A 85 -0.10 2.98 -8.75
N VAL A 86 -0.10 2.10 -9.75
CA VAL A 86 -0.66 2.35 -11.07
C VAL A 86 -1.99 1.64 -11.17
N HIS A 87 -3.06 2.39 -11.35
CA HIS A 87 -4.42 1.88 -11.54
C HIS A 87 -4.85 2.07 -12.98
N GLU A 88 -5.39 1.02 -13.58
CA GLU A 88 -5.92 1.03 -14.92
C GLU A 88 -7.39 0.61 -14.89
N TYR A 89 -8.26 1.39 -15.52
CA TYR A 89 -9.68 1.07 -15.67
C TYR A 89 -10.19 1.49 -17.04
N ARG A 90 -11.35 0.95 -17.42
CA ARG A 90 -12.03 1.25 -18.68
C ARG A 90 -13.33 2.00 -18.43
N LEU A 91 -13.65 3.01 -19.24
CA LEU A 91 -14.93 3.73 -19.16
C LEU A 91 -16.12 2.81 -19.48
N SER A 92 -15.91 1.82 -20.35
CA SER A 92 -16.86 0.76 -20.67
C SER A 92 -17.08 -0.26 -19.55
N LYS A 93 -16.11 -0.38 -18.62
CA LYS A 93 -16.20 -1.24 -17.42
C LYS A 93 -15.74 -0.45 -16.18
N PRO A 94 -16.49 0.59 -15.77
CA PRO A 94 -16.04 1.57 -14.79
C PRO A 94 -16.10 1.06 -13.35
N TYR A 95 -16.26 -0.24 -13.11
CA TYR A 95 -16.31 -0.83 -11.77
C TYR A 95 -15.26 -1.92 -11.60
N TYR A 96 -14.21 -1.84 -12.41
CA TYR A 96 -13.15 -2.80 -12.47
C TYR A 96 -11.83 -2.07 -12.69
N ILE A 97 -10.83 -2.40 -11.88
CA ILE A 97 -9.51 -1.79 -11.89
C ILE A 97 -8.48 -2.91 -11.94
N ASN A 98 -7.48 -2.79 -12.80
CA ASN A 98 -6.22 -3.51 -12.63
C ASN A 98 -5.26 -2.58 -11.89
N PHE A 99 -4.55 -3.08 -10.89
CA PHE A 99 -3.55 -2.30 -10.19
C PHE A 99 -2.19 -2.98 -10.22
N ARG A 100 -1.16 -2.15 -10.16
CA ARG A 100 0.23 -2.56 -10.04
C ARG A 100 0.94 -1.58 -9.12
N SER A 101 1.42 -2.07 -7.99
CA SER A 101 2.13 -1.29 -7.01
C SER A 101 3.57 -1.80 -6.87
N HIS A 102 4.53 -0.89 -6.87
CA HIS A 102 5.93 -1.21 -6.59
C HIS A 102 6.59 -0.05 -5.85
N PRO A 103 7.54 -0.32 -4.95
CA PRO A 103 8.38 0.74 -4.41
C PRO A 103 9.22 1.37 -5.52
N ASN A 104 9.61 2.63 -5.37
CA ASN A 104 10.48 3.34 -6.31
C ASN A 104 11.90 2.78 -6.35
N MET A 105 12.28 2.01 -5.34
CA MET A 105 13.55 1.32 -5.24
C MET A 105 13.28 -0.16 -5.06
N PHE A 106 14.20 -1.01 -5.51
CA PHE A 106 14.02 -2.46 -5.46
C PHE A 106 12.80 -2.94 -6.27
N GLN A 107 12.47 -2.23 -7.36
CA GLN A 107 11.36 -2.56 -8.27
C GLN A 107 11.52 -3.96 -8.87
N GLU A 108 12.76 -4.37 -9.13
CA GLU A 108 13.11 -5.68 -9.65
C GLU A 108 12.89 -6.81 -8.63
N TYR A 109 12.79 -6.47 -7.34
CA TYR A 109 12.67 -7.43 -6.25
C TYR A 109 11.27 -7.51 -5.67
N THR A 110 10.44 -6.49 -5.85
CA THR A 110 9.13 -6.43 -5.19
C THR A 110 8.08 -5.85 -6.12
N GLU A 111 6.99 -6.60 -6.30
CA GLU A 111 5.85 -6.19 -7.10
C GLU A 111 4.58 -6.71 -6.44
N THR A 112 3.56 -5.85 -6.38
CA THR A 112 2.19 -6.26 -6.04
C THR A 112 1.31 -5.92 -7.22
N ARG A 113 0.48 -6.86 -7.69
CA ARG A 113 -0.41 -6.61 -8.82
C ARG A 113 -1.70 -7.38 -8.65
N GLY A 114 -2.77 -6.90 -9.26
CA GLY A 114 -4.05 -7.53 -9.15
C GLY A 114 -5.18 -6.78 -9.81
N GLU A 115 -6.39 -7.16 -9.43
CA GLU A 115 -7.65 -6.61 -9.89
C GLU A 115 -8.55 -6.26 -8.70
N CYS A 116 -9.38 -5.24 -8.88
CA CYS A 116 -10.39 -4.80 -7.93
C CYS A 116 -11.72 -4.62 -8.68
N GLU A 117 -12.76 -5.29 -8.22
CA GLU A 117 -14.11 -5.23 -8.80
C GLU A 117 -15.13 -4.75 -7.77
N PHE A 118 -15.98 -3.80 -8.19
CA PHE A 118 -17.10 -3.29 -7.41
C PHE A 118 -18.39 -3.92 -7.94
N VAL A 119 -19.09 -4.66 -7.09
CA VAL A 119 -20.30 -5.42 -7.42
C VAL A 119 -21.46 -4.85 -6.62
N ASP A 120 -22.59 -4.60 -7.29
CA ASP A 120 -23.83 -4.21 -6.59
C ASP A 120 -24.22 -5.33 -5.63
N GLU A 121 -24.48 -4.96 -4.39
CA GLU A 121 -25.01 -5.87 -3.37
C GLU A 121 -26.48 -5.52 -3.13
N PRO A 122 -27.42 -6.43 -3.47
CA PRO A 122 -28.83 -6.16 -3.28
C PRO A 122 -29.15 -5.97 -1.80
N ALA A 123 -30.12 -5.11 -1.51
CA ALA A 123 -30.61 -4.96 -0.15
C ALA A 123 -31.26 -6.27 0.34
N ASP A 124 -30.82 -6.79 1.47
CA ASP A 124 -31.36 -8.02 2.07
C ASP A 124 -32.83 -7.88 2.54
N SER A 125 -33.32 -6.64 2.62
CA SER A 125 -34.71 -6.32 3.00
C SER A 125 -35.15 -5.00 2.38
N ALA A 126 -36.47 -4.75 2.34
CA ALA A 126 -37.04 -3.52 1.79
C ALA A 126 -36.60 -2.23 2.53
N ASP A 127 -36.15 -2.37 3.79
CA ASP A 127 -35.67 -1.27 4.62
C ASP A 127 -34.14 -1.15 4.63
N ALA A 128 -33.42 -2.10 4.04
CA ALA A 128 -31.97 -2.07 3.94
C ALA A 128 -31.52 -1.22 2.73
N GLN A 129 -30.44 -0.47 2.89
CA GLN A 129 -29.80 0.20 1.76
C GLN A 129 -29.04 -0.82 0.92
N ALA A 130 -29.18 -0.72 -0.40
CA ALA A 130 -28.32 -1.44 -1.33
C ALA A 130 -26.85 -1.07 -1.07
N GLY A 131 -25.96 -2.06 -1.15
CA GLY A 131 -24.56 -1.91 -0.86
C GLY A 131 -23.67 -2.12 -2.08
N THR A 132 -22.38 -2.11 -1.82
CA THR A 132 -21.34 -2.49 -2.76
C THR A 132 -20.45 -3.52 -2.10
N ARG A 133 -20.31 -4.67 -2.75
CA ARG A 133 -19.30 -5.67 -2.44
C ARG A 133 -18.07 -5.39 -3.29
N VAL A 134 -16.92 -5.18 -2.65
CA VAL A 134 -15.65 -4.96 -3.32
C VAL A 134 -14.79 -6.19 -3.19
N CYS A 135 -14.36 -6.73 -4.33
CA CYS A 135 -13.53 -7.92 -4.42
C CYS A 135 -12.15 -7.52 -4.96
N ILE A 136 -11.10 -7.75 -4.19
CA ILE A 136 -9.72 -7.48 -4.59
C ILE A 136 -8.97 -8.80 -4.65
N ARG A 137 -8.37 -9.11 -5.80
CA ARG A 137 -7.56 -10.31 -6.01
C ARG A 137 -6.22 -9.91 -6.55
N GLY A 138 -5.17 -10.60 -6.15
CA GLY A 138 -3.86 -10.30 -6.67
C GLY A 138 -2.79 -11.20 -6.13
N GLU A 139 -1.56 -10.79 -6.41
CA GLU A 139 -0.37 -11.46 -5.95
C GLU A 139 0.69 -10.47 -5.53
N VAL A 140 1.46 -10.89 -4.52
CA VAL A 140 2.67 -10.23 -4.06
C VAL A 140 3.85 -11.10 -4.47
N ILE A 141 4.78 -10.53 -5.21
CA ILE A 141 5.98 -11.20 -5.70
C ILE A 141 7.17 -10.53 -5.02
N VAL A 142 7.92 -11.28 -4.21
CA VAL A 142 9.18 -10.81 -3.63
C VAL A 142 10.33 -11.74 -4.01
N ASN A 143 11.25 -11.23 -4.84
CA ASN A 143 12.42 -11.94 -5.34
C ASN A 143 13.67 -11.65 -4.49
N VAL A 144 13.53 -11.58 -3.17
CA VAL A 144 14.65 -11.41 -2.25
C VAL A 144 14.92 -12.74 -1.54
N PRO A 145 16.08 -13.39 -1.76
CA PRO A 145 16.41 -14.66 -1.12
C PRO A 145 16.28 -14.58 0.41
N LEU A 146 15.79 -15.66 1.04
CA LEU A 146 15.62 -15.84 2.49
C LEU A 146 14.57 -14.95 3.17
N VAL A 147 14.40 -13.69 2.75
CA VAL A 147 13.45 -12.75 3.36
C VAL A 147 12.15 -12.61 2.58
N GLY A 148 12.10 -13.07 1.32
CA GLY A 148 10.93 -12.95 0.44
C GLY A 148 9.62 -13.39 1.10
N PRO A 149 9.51 -14.62 1.63
CA PRO A 149 8.28 -15.09 2.28
C PRO A 149 7.84 -14.23 3.48
N TYR A 150 8.77 -13.62 4.22
CA TYR A 150 8.44 -12.74 5.34
C TYR A 150 7.88 -11.41 4.86
N VAL A 151 8.47 -10.85 3.80
CA VAL A 151 7.99 -9.60 3.19
C VAL A 151 6.61 -9.83 2.55
N GLU A 152 6.41 -10.94 1.84
CA GLU A 152 5.11 -11.29 1.25
C GLU A 152 4.01 -11.38 2.31
N ASN A 153 4.26 -12.10 3.41
CA ASN A 153 3.32 -12.19 4.51
C ASN A 153 3.09 -10.83 5.19
N PHE A 154 4.12 -10.02 5.35
CA PHE A 154 4.00 -8.67 5.90
C PHE A 154 3.08 -7.80 5.05
N VAL A 155 3.27 -7.77 3.73
CA VAL A 155 2.43 -7.02 2.79
C VAL A 155 0.98 -7.50 2.87
N VAL A 156 0.73 -8.81 2.79
CA VAL A 156 -0.62 -9.37 2.83
C VAL A 156 -1.33 -9.10 4.15
N ASN A 157 -0.61 -9.16 5.28
CA ASN A 157 -1.18 -8.80 6.58
C ASN A 157 -1.54 -7.32 6.69
N ASN A 158 -0.71 -6.42 6.13
CA ASN A 158 -1.04 -5.00 6.09
C ASN A 158 -2.26 -4.71 5.20
N LEU A 159 -2.35 -5.35 4.03
CA LEU A 159 -3.54 -5.27 3.18
C LEU A 159 -4.77 -5.74 3.95
N ARG A 160 -4.70 -6.88 4.63
CA ARG A 160 -5.79 -7.38 5.48
C ARG A 160 -6.19 -6.36 6.54
N ASN A 161 -5.24 -5.85 7.32
CA ASN A 161 -5.53 -4.92 8.42
C ASN A 161 -6.20 -3.65 7.89
N PHE A 162 -5.69 -3.11 6.79
CA PHE A 162 -6.24 -1.93 6.14
C PHE A 162 -7.68 -2.17 5.66
N TYR A 163 -7.91 -3.21 4.86
CA TYR A 163 -9.24 -3.49 4.28
C TYR A 163 -10.26 -4.00 5.30
N THR A 164 -9.81 -4.48 6.47
CA THR A 164 -10.72 -4.81 7.58
C THR A 164 -11.37 -3.55 8.16
N GLY A 165 -10.62 -2.45 8.31
CA GLY A 165 -11.12 -1.17 8.83
C GLY A 165 -11.68 -0.22 7.76
N PHE A 166 -11.51 -0.55 6.48
CA PHE A 166 -11.88 0.34 5.37
C PHE A 166 -13.40 0.65 5.29
N PRO A 167 -14.33 -0.29 5.50
CA PRO A 167 -15.76 0.04 5.53
C PRO A 167 -16.11 1.10 6.58
N ASP A 168 -15.56 0.99 7.79
CA ASP A 168 -15.80 1.95 8.87
C ASP A 168 -15.25 3.34 8.53
N LEU A 169 -14.10 3.39 7.85
CA LEU A 169 -13.52 4.64 7.35
C LEU A 169 -14.44 5.33 6.34
N VAL A 170 -15.01 4.57 5.38
CA VAL A 170 -15.98 5.08 4.41
C VAL A 170 -17.24 5.59 5.10
N HIS A 171 -17.80 4.80 6.02
CA HIS A 171 -19.01 5.18 6.76
C HIS A 171 -18.78 6.44 7.61
N SER A 172 -17.62 6.54 8.27
CA SER A 172 -17.25 7.72 9.06
C SER A 172 -17.15 8.98 8.20
N TYR A 173 -16.57 8.88 7.00
CA TYR A 173 -16.51 9.98 6.05
C TYR A 173 -17.91 10.43 5.61
N VAL A 174 -18.76 9.48 5.18
CA VAL A 174 -20.13 9.79 4.72
C VAL A 174 -20.97 10.41 5.85
N ALA A 175 -20.81 9.94 7.09
CA ALA A 175 -21.46 10.51 8.27
C ALA A 175 -21.00 11.95 8.54
N ALA A 176 -19.68 12.20 8.48
CA ALA A 176 -19.10 13.54 8.64
C ALA A 176 -19.57 14.50 7.54
N LYS A 177 -19.53 14.07 6.27
CA LYS A 177 -19.94 14.87 5.10
C LYS A 177 -21.41 15.28 5.15
N ASN A 178 -22.28 14.39 5.61
CA ASN A 178 -23.72 14.64 5.73
C ASN A 178 -24.14 15.35 7.03
N GLY A 179 -23.19 15.77 7.87
CA GLY A 179 -23.48 16.40 9.16
C GLY A 179 -24.17 15.49 10.17
N ARG A 180 -24.12 14.17 9.96
CA ARG A 180 -24.69 13.13 10.84
C ARG A 180 -23.60 12.51 11.70
N LEU A 181 -22.91 13.32 12.50
CA LEU A 181 -22.08 12.80 13.58
C LEU A 181 -22.99 12.49 14.78
N ASN A 182 -23.85 11.48 14.65
CA ASN A 182 -24.59 10.95 15.79
C ASN A 182 -23.83 9.72 16.30
N PRO A 183 -23.16 9.78 17.47
CA PRO A 183 -22.32 8.70 17.96
C PRO A 183 -23.07 7.38 18.21
N ASP A 184 -24.41 7.42 18.29
CA ASP A 184 -25.27 6.25 18.44
C ASP A 184 -25.49 5.47 17.13
N ASP A 185 -25.33 6.09 15.95
CA ASP A 185 -25.44 5.35 14.70
C ASP A 185 -24.28 4.35 14.58
N SER A 186 -23.08 4.68 15.08
CA SER A 186 -21.88 3.82 15.12
C SER A 186 -22.12 2.38 15.59
N GLN A 187 -23.11 2.16 16.48
CA GLN A 187 -23.38 0.83 17.05
C GLN A 187 -24.28 -0.07 16.18
N MET A 188 -24.95 0.46 15.14
CA MET A 188 -25.73 -0.34 14.18
C MET A 188 -24.89 -0.92 13.02
N TRP A 189 -23.60 -0.58 12.96
CA TRP A 189 -22.70 -0.94 11.84
C TRP A 189 -21.69 -2.04 12.18
N LEU A 190 -21.73 -2.59 13.40
CA LEU A 190 -20.84 -3.65 13.85
C LEU A 190 -21.25 -5.02 13.29
N ASN A 191 -21.01 -5.24 12.00
CA ASN A 191 -20.52 -6.49 11.44
C ASN A 191 -20.33 -6.35 9.92
N PRO A 192 -19.11 -6.05 9.43
CA PRO A 192 -18.70 -6.49 8.12
C PRO A 192 -17.99 -7.84 8.27
N GLU A 193 -18.57 -8.90 7.72
CA GLU A 193 -17.80 -10.10 7.40
C GLU A 193 -16.79 -9.72 6.29
N SER A 194 -15.64 -9.16 6.67
CA SER A 194 -14.48 -9.05 5.79
C SER A 194 -13.75 -10.39 5.81
N SER A 195 -13.83 -11.13 4.71
CA SER A 195 -13.07 -12.38 4.55
C SER A 195 -11.81 -12.09 3.75
N VAL A 196 -10.65 -12.39 4.34
CA VAL A 196 -9.37 -12.37 3.63
C VAL A 196 -8.86 -13.79 3.48
N HIS A 197 -8.94 -14.31 2.26
CA HIS A 197 -8.41 -15.62 1.92
C HIS A 197 -6.98 -15.45 1.40
N VAL A 198 -6.03 -16.04 2.12
CA VAL A 198 -4.62 -16.10 1.70
C VAL A 198 -4.34 -17.55 1.35
N GLN A 199 -3.96 -17.80 0.10
CA GLN A 199 -3.50 -19.12 -0.31
C GLN A 199 -1.97 -19.13 -0.23
N PRO A 200 -1.37 -19.76 0.79
CA PRO A 200 0.07 -19.90 0.86
C PRO A 200 0.56 -20.79 -0.29
N ASN A 201 1.76 -20.49 -0.79
CA ASN A 201 2.41 -21.33 -1.80
C ASN A 201 2.73 -22.71 -1.19
N THR A 202 1.97 -23.73 -1.56
CA THR A 202 2.01 -25.07 -0.93
C THR A 202 3.28 -25.87 -1.24
N ALA A 203 4.11 -25.40 -2.18
CA ALA A 203 5.33 -26.11 -2.58
C ALA A 203 6.54 -25.88 -1.64
N GLU A 204 6.63 -24.74 -0.95
CA GLU A 204 7.78 -24.42 -0.07
C GLU A 204 7.40 -24.35 1.43
N ALA A 205 6.11 -24.21 1.75
CA ALA A 205 5.64 -24.13 3.13
C ALA A 205 5.90 -25.42 3.94
N ASN A 206 6.00 -26.58 3.29
CA ASN A 206 6.24 -27.86 3.97
C ASN A 206 7.69 -28.04 4.45
N GLU A 207 8.68 -27.35 3.87
CA GLU A 207 10.06 -27.39 4.37
C GLU A 207 10.30 -26.34 5.46
N ALA A 208 9.65 -25.17 5.37
CA ALA A 208 9.74 -24.13 6.41
C ALA A 208 8.92 -24.45 7.67
N SER A 209 7.78 -25.15 7.54
CA SER A 209 6.92 -25.50 8.68
C SER A 209 7.54 -26.56 9.59
N ALA A 210 8.50 -27.37 9.11
CA ALA A 210 9.26 -28.30 9.94
C ALA A 210 10.23 -27.60 10.93
N ILE A 211 10.46 -26.29 10.79
CA ILE A 211 11.42 -25.53 11.61
C ILE A 211 10.73 -24.66 12.69
N HIS A 212 9.44 -24.37 12.61
CA HIS A 212 8.81 -23.37 13.49
C HIS A 212 7.55 -23.84 14.22
N GLY A 213 7.77 -24.67 15.23
CA GLY A 213 6.88 -24.84 16.39
C GLY A 213 7.40 -24.10 17.61
N ALA A 214 7.62 -22.78 17.53
CA ALA A 214 7.81 -21.85 18.65
C ALA A 214 7.97 -20.45 18.08
N GLY A 215 7.39 -19.43 18.74
CA GLY A 215 7.47 -18.03 18.32
C GLY A 215 8.88 -17.63 17.91
N ALA A 216 9.06 -17.36 16.61
CA ALA A 216 10.35 -17.02 16.06
C ALA A 216 10.55 -15.51 16.19
N ASP A 217 11.37 -15.13 17.16
CA ASP A 217 12.04 -13.83 17.20
C ASP A 217 12.59 -13.52 15.80
N VAL A 218 12.31 -12.33 15.29
CA VAL A 218 12.79 -11.83 13.98
C VAL A 218 14.30 -11.54 14.01
N ALA A 219 14.88 -11.48 15.21
CA ALA A 219 16.28 -11.15 15.47
C ALA A 219 17.33 -12.09 14.84
N PRO A 220 17.18 -13.43 14.80
CA PRO A 220 18.16 -14.34 14.21
C PRO A 220 18.22 -14.21 12.69
N ALA A 221 17.08 -13.95 12.03
CA ALA A 221 17.02 -13.76 10.58
C ALA A 221 17.70 -12.44 10.16
N LEU A 222 17.47 -11.35 10.92
CA LEU A 222 18.19 -10.09 10.73
C LEU A 222 19.70 -10.22 11.00
N ALA A 223 20.08 -10.96 12.04
CA ALA A 223 21.48 -11.19 12.36
C ALA A 223 22.19 -12.05 11.30
N ALA A 224 21.48 -13.00 10.68
CA ALA A 224 22.00 -13.79 9.56
C ALA A 224 22.19 -12.91 8.31
N LEU A 225 21.26 -12.00 8.04
CA LEU A 225 21.36 -11.04 6.93
C LEU A 225 22.56 -10.12 7.09
N GLN A 226 22.78 -9.57 8.30
CA GLN A 226 23.93 -8.71 8.62
C GLN A 226 25.28 -9.42 8.44
N ARG A 227 25.35 -10.73 8.70
CA ARG A 227 26.56 -11.54 8.50
C ARG A 227 26.81 -11.93 7.05
N SER A 228 25.80 -11.85 6.20
CA SER A 228 25.89 -12.20 4.76
C SER A 228 26.27 -11.02 3.86
N LEU A 229 26.35 -9.80 4.40
CA LEU A 229 26.82 -8.64 3.64
C LEU A 229 28.33 -8.74 3.37
N PRO A 230 28.79 -8.35 2.16
CA PRO A 230 30.20 -8.42 1.80
C PRO A 230 31.05 -7.50 2.70
N PRO A 231 32.32 -7.87 2.98
CA PRO A 231 33.21 -7.16 3.91
C PRO A 231 33.63 -5.75 3.47
N SER A 232 33.12 -5.24 2.36
CA SER A 232 33.38 -3.87 1.88
C SER A 232 32.52 -2.80 2.58
N VAL A 233 31.68 -3.18 3.55
CA VAL A 233 31.04 -2.24 4.50
C VAL A 233 31.84 -2.28 5.81
N ASP A 234 33.04 -1.69 5.79
CA ASP A 234 33.95 -1.70 6.92
C ASP A 234 33.61 -0.55 7.90
N ALA A 235 33.09 -0.94 9.07
CA ALA A 235 33.51 -0.52 10.42
C ALA A 235 33.88 0.95 10.74
N SER A 236 33.32 1.99 10.09
CA SER A 236 33.56 3.39 10.47
C SER A 236 32.51 4.02 11.41
N LEU A 237 31.43 3.32 11.77
CA LEU A 237 30.40 3.86 12.68
C LEU A 237 30.67 3.58 14.17
N ALA A 238 31.78 2.93 14.52
CA ALA A 238 32.16 2.67 15.90
C ALA A 238 33.08 3.77 16.48
N SER A 239 32.68 5.05 16.39
CA SER A 239 33.07 6.14 17.32
C SER A 239 32.70 7.51 16.76
N VAL A 240 31.58 8.07 17.20
CA VAL A 240 31.35 9.53 17.12
C VAL A 240 31.29 10.06 18.55
N PRO A 241 32.24 10.90 19.00
CA PRO A 241 32.11 11.60 20.26
C PRO A 241 31.04 12.70 20.12
N VAL A 242 30.19 12.80 21.14
CA VAL A 242 29.23 13.90 21.30
C VAL A 242 30.00 15.21 21.39
N ALA A 243 29.90 16.06 20.36
CA ALA A 243 30.36 17.43 20.39
C ALA A 243 29.17 18.37 20.19
N SER A 244 28.87 19.13 21.24
CA SER A 244 27.94 20.24 21.23
C SER A 244 28.50 21.39 20.37
N GLY A 245 27.77 21.80 19.35
CA GLY A 245 28.09 22.99 18.55
C GLY A 245 26.83 23.53 17.89
N ALA A 246 26.60 24.83 18.04
CA ALA A 246 25.44 25.59 17.55
C ALA A 246 25.39 25.67 16.00
N PRO A 247 24.24 25.98 15.39
CA PRO A 247 24.07 25.90 13.94
C PRO A 247 24.74 27.07 13.21
N GLU A 248 25.63 26.78 12.28
CA GLU A 248 26.11 27.72 11.25
C GLU A 248 25.23 27.63 9.99
N ALA A 249 25.07 28.79 9.34
CA ALA A 249 24.13 29.07 8.27
C ALA A 249 24.45 28.33 6.95
N ILE A 250 23.38 27.90 6.26
CA ILE A 250 23.42 27.32 4.91
C ILE A 250 23.52 28.45 3.88
N PRO A 251 24.51 28.49 2.97
CA PRO A 251 24.50 29.39 1.83
C PRO A 251 23.58 28.87 0.71
N GLU A 252 22.84 29.80 0.11
CA GLU A 252 22.05 29.59 -1.11
C GLU A 252 22.91 29.18 -2.31
N SER A 253 22.25 28.50 -3.25
CA SER A 253 22.65 28.17 -4.63
C SER A 253 23.36 26.84 -4.88
N ILE A 254 22.55 25.81 -5.19
CA ILE A 254 22.93 24.82 -6.22
C ILE A 254 21.72 24.61 -7.14
N GLN A 255 21.83 25.11 -8.37
CA GLN A 255 20.90 24.84 -9.45
C GLN A 255 21.11 23.41 -9.96
N ALA A 256 20.04 22.61 -9.99
CA ALA A 256 20.05 21.30 -10.64
C ALA A 256 19.95 21.46 -12.17
N PRO A 257 20.77 20.75 -12.98
CA PRO A 257 20.67 20.80 -14.42
C PRO A 257 19.46 19.99 -14.92
N ARG A 258 18.66 20.62 -15.79
CA ARG A 258 17.63 19.98 -16.61
C ARG A 258 18.28 18.92 -17.52
N ARG A 259 17.80 17.68 -17.47
CA ARG A 259 18.03 16.70 -18.54
C ARG A 259 16.70 16.14 -19.04
N SER A 260 16.40 16.51 -20.28
CA SER A 260 15.39 15.93 -21.16
C SER A 260 15.85 14.57 -21.67
N TRP A 261 14.98 13.55 -21.59
CA TRP A 261 15.07 12.37 -22.47
C TRP A 261 13.67 11.98 -22.96
N TRP A 262 13.65 11.65 -24.24
CA TRP A 262 12.55 11.26 -25.13
C TRP A 262 12.80 9.79 -25.56
N PRO A 263 11.91 9.13 -26.32
CA PRO A 263 10.94 8.14 -25.86
C PRO A 263 11.34 6.69 -26.21
N TRP A 264 10.57 5.72 -25.72
CA TRP A 264 10.68 4.31 -26.11
C TRP A 264 9.66 3.95 -27.19
N GLN A 265 10.15 3.21 -28.19
CA GLN A 265 9.39 2.42 -29.16
C GLN A 265 8.93 1.10 -28.54
#